data_AF-A0A7Y5VM87-F1
#
_entry.id   AF-A0A7Y5VM87-F1
#
_cell.length_a   1.000
_cell.length_b   1.000
_cell.length_c   1.000
_cell.angle_alpha   90.00
_cell.angle_beta   90.00
_cell.angle_gamma   90.00
#
_symmetry.space_group_name_H-M   'P 1'
#
loop_
_entity.id
_entity.type
_entity.pdbx_description
1 polymer ?
#
loop_
_entity_poly.entity_id
_entity_poly.type
_entity_poly.pdbx_seq_one_letter_code
_entity_poly.pdbx_strand_id
1 'polypeptide(L)'
;MDARPVIGITAYVERASWGRWVDVPGALVPYRYVGHVEDAGGIAVVVPPRPDADDGVAHELLARLDGVILAGGVDVAPELYADERHASVQASRPDRDTTELALAHATAALDVPLLGICRGMQVMAVAAGGVLEQHLPDRVGHDLHSPAPATYGSHHVRTVPGTKLSGIIGDGAVVPSYHHQSVLTHPGYEPSAWADDGTL
;
A
#
# COMPACT_ATOMS: atom_id res chain seq x y z
N MET A 1 -20.23 -25.01 -4.54
CA MET A 1 -18.87 -24.66 -4.10
C MET A 1 -18.68 -23.23 -4.55
N ASP A 2 -18.57 -22.30 -3.62
CA ASP A 2 -18.37 -20.89 -3.99
C ASP A 2 -17.04 -20.77 -4.75
N ALA A 3 -17.04 -19.96 -5.81
CA ALA A 3 -15.84 -19.72 -6.58
C ALA A 3 -14.78 -19.07 -5.68
N ARG A 4 -13.51 -19.45 -5.84
CA ARG A 4 -12.41 -18.80 -5.12
C ARG A 4 -12.29 -17.34 -5.57
N PRO A 5 -12.15 -16.37 -4.66
CA PRO A 5 -12.02 -14.97 -5.04
C PRO A 5 -10.68 -14.71 -5.74
N VAL A 6 -10.71 -13.95 -6.83
CA VAL A 6 -9.55 -13.53 -7.60
C VAL A 6 -9.06 -12.19 -7.09
N ILE A 7 -7.87 -12.15 -6.49
CA ILE A 7 -7.32 -10.97 -5.83
C ILE A 7 -6.14 -10.44 -6.64
N GLY A 8 -6.27 -9.20 -7.12
CA GLY A 8 -5.17 -8.48 -7.77
C GLY A 8 -4.16 -7.99 -6.74
N ILE A 9 -2.87 -8.11 -7.03
CA ILE A 9 -1.77 -7.63 -6.18
C ILE A 9 -0.89 -6.73 -7.04
N THR A 10 -0.80 -5.45 -6.72
CA THR A 10 0.04 -4.52 -7.49
C THR A 10 1.52 -4.85 -7.35
N ALA A 11 2.28 -4.60 -8.40
CA ALA A 11 3.67 -5.01 -8.53
C ALA A 11 4.63 -3.84 -8.73
N TYR A 12 5.92 -4.15 -8.75
CA TYR A 12 7.01 -3.28 -9.14
C TYR A 12 7.49 -3.67 -10.54
N VAL A 13 8.03 -2.74 -11.32
CA VAL A 13 8.92 -3.08 -12.44
C VAL A 13 10.35 -2.78 -12.01
N GLU A 14 11.13 -3.85 -11.84
CA GLU A 14 12.54 -3.74 -11.42
C GLU A 14 13.43 -4.49 -12.40
N ARG A 15 14.73 -4.14 -12.42
CA ARG A 15 15.70 -4.95 -13.15
C ARG A 15 16.07 -6.16 -12.29
N ALA A 16 15.85 -7.36 -12.83
CA ALA A 16 16.05 -8.61 -12.12
C ALA A 16 16.82 -9.64 -12.98
N SER A 17 17.40 -10.63 -12.32
CA SER A 17 18.17 -11.71 -12.96
C SER A 17 17.70 -13.08 -12.47
N TRP A 18 17.46 -14.01 -13.39
CA TRP A 18 17.09 -15.40 -13.09
C TRP A 18 17.50 -16.35 -14.22
N GLY A 19 18.09 -17.50 -13.87
CA GLY A 19 18.58 -18.45 -14.87
C GLY A 19 19.61 -17.79 -15.82
N ARG A 20 19.29 -17.68 -17.11
CA ARG A 20 20.13 -17.01 -18.12
C ARG A 20 19.78 -15.54 -18.35
N TRP A 21 18.70 -15.05 -17.76
CA TRP A 21 18.29 -13.66 -17.86
C TRP A 21 19.10 -12.84 -16.85
N VAL A 22 19.74 -11.78 -17.33
CA VAL A 22 20.57 -10.91 -16.51
C VAL A 22 20.09 -9.48 -16.69
N ASP A 23 19.79 -8.82 -15.58
CA ASP A 23 19.46 -7.40 -15.51
C ASP A 23 18.35 -6.99 -16.52
N VAL A 24 17.24 -7.73 -16.55
CA VAL A 24 16.10 -7.44 -17.44
C VAL A 24 14.92 -6.87 -16.64
N PRO A 25 14.11 -5.96 -17.20
CA PRO A 25 12.89 -5.50 -16.57
C PRO A 25 11.94 -6.66 -16.28
N GLY A 26 11.45 -6.76 -15.05
CA GLY A 26 10.50 -7.77 -14.61
C GLY A 26 9.45 -7.18 -13.67
N ALA A 27 8.20 -7.56 -13.88
CA ALA A 27 7.13 -7.29 -12.94
C ALA A 27 7.27 -8.26 -11.75
N LEU A 28 7.53 -7.73 -10.56
CA LEU A 28 7.80 -8.54 -9.37
C LEU A 28 7.05 -7.99 -8.16
N VAL A 29 6.86 -8.83 -7.16
CA VAL A 29 6.30 -8.49 -5.85
C VAL A 29 6.85 -9.50 -4.83
N PRO A 30 7.11 -9.12 -3.56
CA PRO A 30 7.52 -10.10 -2.56
C PRO A 30 6.54 -11.27 -2.50
N TYR A 31 7.03 -12.50 -2.65
CA TYR A 31 6.16 -13.69 -2.80
C TYR A 31 5.22 -13.91 -1.61
N ARG A 32 5.52 -13.35 -0.44
CA ARG A 32 4.62 -13.37 0.73
C ARG A 32 3.23 -12.78 0.44
N TYR A 33 3.10 -11.78 -0.43
CA TYR A 33 1.78 -11.25 -0.80
C TYR A 33 0.93 -12.33 -1.51
N VAL A 34 1.55 -13.06 -2.44
CA VAL A 34 0.92 -14.19 -3.14
C VAL A 34 0.55 -15.28 -2.14
N GLY A 35 1.50 -15.72 -1.31
CA GLY A 35 1.27 -16.75 -0.30
C GLY A 35 0.13 -16.41 0.65
N HIS A 36 0.06 -15.17 1.17
CA HIS A 36 -1.03 -14.77 2.06
C HIS A 36 -2.42 -14.79 1.42
N VAL A 37 -2.53 -14.48 0.12
CA VAL A 37 -3.80 -14.59 -0.62
C VAL A 37 -4.18 -16.06 -0.81
N GLU A 38 -3.23 -16.91 -1.20
CA GLU A 38 -3.47 -18.33 -1.44
C GLU A 38 -3.82 -19.09 -0.15
N ASP A 39 -3.12 -18.79 0.95
CA ASP A 39 -3.38 -19.34 2.28
C ASP A 39 -4.77 -18.95 2.80
N ALA A 40 -5.28 -17.78 2.40
CA ALA A 40 -6.65 -17.33 2.69
C ALA A 40 -7.70 -17.96 1.76
N GLY A 41 -7.30 -18.82 0.81
CA GLY A 41 -8.19 -19.53 -0.12
C GLY A 41 -8.50 -18.76 -1.42
N GLY A 42 -7.83 -17.64 -1.68
CA GLY A 42 -7.98 -16.84 -2.89
C GLY A 42 -7.08 -17.31 -4.05
N ILE A 43 -7.31 -16.71 -5.22
CA ILE A 43 -6.44 -16.82 -6.41
C ILE A 43 -5.67 -15.50 -6.53
N ALA A 44 -4.35 -15.55 -6.42
CA ALA A 44 -3.51 -14.37 -6.55
C ALA A 44 -3.21 -14.04 -8.03
N VAL A 45 -3.39 -12.77 -8.41
CA VAL A 45 -3.02 -12.25 -9.73
C VAL A 45 -2.09 -11.06 -9.56
N VAL A 46 -0.88 -11.14 -10.10
CA VAL A 46 0.08 -10.02 -10.07
C VAL A 46 -0.31 -9.01 -11.15
N VAL A 47 -0.56 -7.76 -10.73
CA VAL A 47 -0.96 -6.64 -11.59
C VAL A 47 0.26 -5.74 -11.84
N PRO A 48 0.87 -5.78 -13.03
CA PRO A 48 2.02 -4.95 -13.35
C PRO A 48 1.63 -3.46 -13.46
N PRO A 49 2.55 -2.53 -13.16
CA PRO A 49 2.37 -1.11 -13.42
C PRO A 49 2.11 -0.82 -14.90
N ARG A 50 1.26 0.18 -15.14
CA ARG A 50 0.88 0.72 -16.44
C ARG A 50 0.96 2.24 -16.41
N PRO A 51 1.97 2.85 -17.08
CA PRO A 51 2.13 4.30 -17.13
C PRO A 51 0.96 5.04 -17.80
N ASP A 52 0.14 4.33 -18.56
CA ASP A 52 -1.03 4.84 -19.28
C ASP A 52 -2.36 4.50 -18.58
N ALA A 53 -2.32 3.99 -17.34
CA ALA A 53 -3.53 3.65 -16.61
C ALA A 53 -4.36 4.89 -16.29
N ASP A 54 -5.61 4.86 -16.75
CA ASP A 54 -6.66 5.80 -16.39
C ASP A 54 -7.81 5.05 -15.70
N ASP A 55 -8.89 5.76 -15.38
CA ASP A 55 -10.08 5.16 -14.80
C ASP A 55 -10.62 4.03 -15.68
N GLY A 56 -10.60 4.16 -17.01
CA GLY A 56 -11.10 3.14 -17.93
C GLY A 56 -10.32 1.82 -17.82
N VAL A 57 -8.99 1.90 -17.81
CA VAL A 57 -8.11 0.75 -17.58
C VAL A 57 -8.35 0.13 -16.20
N ALA A 58 -8.50 0.96 -15.16
CA ALA A 58 -8.79 0.49 -13.80
C ALA A 58 -10.14 -0.24 -13.73
N HIS A 59 -11.19 0.29 -14.35
CA HIS A 59 -12.51 -0.34 -14.41
C HIS A 59 -12.44 -1.71 -15.11
N GLU A 60 -11.73 -1.81 -16.24
CA GLU A 60 -11.55 -3.09 -16.94
C GLU A 60 -10.80 -4.12 -16.09
N LEU A 61 -9.75 -3.70 -15.37
CA LEU A 61 -9.03 -4.58 -14.45
C LEU A 61 -9.95 -5.05 -13.32
N LEU A 62 -10.64 -4.13 -12.65
CA LEU A 62 -11.51 -4.42 -11.52
C LEU A 62 -12.71 -5.29 -11.90
N ALA A 63 -13.22 -5.20 -13.13
CA ALA A 63 -14.28 -6.09 -13.63
C ALA A 63 -13.89 -7.58 -13.68
N ARG A 64 -12.61 -7.91 -13.47
CA ARG A 64 -12.06 -9.28 -13.49
C ARG A 64 -11.54 -9.72 -12.13
N LEU A 65 -11.63 -8.86 -11.11
CA LEU A 65 -11.06 -9.08 -9.78
C LEU A 65 -12.16 -8.95 -8.72
N ASP A 66 -12.14 -9.84 -7.73
CA ASP A 66 -13.03 -9.80 -6.58
C ASP A 66 -12.48 -8.91 -5.45
N GLY A 67 -11.24 -8.42 -5.60
CA GLY A 67 -10.59 -7.49 -4.69
C GLY A 67 -9.17 -7.14 -5.14
N VAL A 68 -8.61 -6.09 -4.55
CA VAL A 68 -7.26 -5.60 -4.88
C VAL A 68 -6.45 -5.34 -3.62
N ILE A 69 -5.17 -5.71 -3.68
CA ILE A 69 -4.14 -5.37 -2.71
C ILE A 69 -3.17 -4.39 -3.36
N LEU A 70 -3.04 -3.19 -2.78
CA LEU A 70 -1.96 -2.25 -3.12
C LEU A 70 -0.75 -2.59 -2.27
N ALA A 71 0.31 -3.10 -2.91
CA ALA A 71 1.52 -3.52 -2.22
C ALA A 71 2.34 -2.33 -1.71
N GLY A 72 3.12 -2.56 -0.65
CA GLY A 72 4.10 -1.60 -0.13
C GLY A 72 5.13 -1.14 -1.18
N GLY A 73 6.04 -0.24 -0.83
CA GLY A 73 7.09 0.19 -1.74
C GLY A 73 7.72 1.51 -1.35
N VAL A 74 8.37 2.14 -2.33
CA VAL A 74 8.97 3.48 -2.21
C VAL A 74 7.90 4.57 -2.15
N ASP A 75 8.27 5.74 -1.67
CA ASP A 75 7.37 6.87 -1.48
C ASP A 75 6.50 7.20 -2.71
N VAL A 76 5.27 7.65 -2.46
CA VAL A 76 4.38 8.25 -3.47
C VAL A 76 5.00 9.58 -3.92
N ALA A 77 4.85 9.96 -5.19
CA ALA A 77 5.34 11.26 -5.66
C ALA A 77 4.77 12.42 -4.80
N PRO A 78 5.62 13.24 -4.16
CA PRO A 78 5.17 14.28 -3.22
C PRO A 78 4.33 15.36 -3.88
N GLU A 79 4.51 15.59 -5.18
CA GLU A 79 3.74 16.56 -5.96
C GLU A 79 2.24 16.21 -6.04
N LEU A 80 1.87 14.98 -5.65
CA LEU A 80 0.47 14.53 -5.62
C LEU A 80 -0.26 14.91 -4.32
N TYR A 81 0.46 15.29 -3.26
CA TYR A 81 -0.13 15.51 -1.94
C TYR A 81 0.50 16.64 -1.11
N ALA A 82 1.58 17.26 -1.59
CA ALA A 82 2.28 18.33 -0.90
C ALA A 82 2.78 19.40 -1.88
N ASP A 83 2.84 20.65 -1.39
CA ASP A 83 3.36 21.78 -2.16
C ASP A 83 4.90 21.80 -2.24
N GLU A 84 5.57 21.41 -1.15
CA GLU A 84 7.03 21.40 -1.06
C GLU A 84 7.57 20.00 -0.76
N ARG A 85 8.62 19.60 -1.48
CA ARG A 85 9.28 18.30 -1.31
C ARG A 85 10.27 18.33 -0.13
N HIS A 86 10.12 17.39 0.80
CA HIS A 86 11.09 17.16 1.85
C HIS A 86 12.34 16.42 1.33
N ALA A 87 13.52 16.71 1.91
CA ALA A 87 14.80 16.18 1.44
C ALA A 87 14.95 14.66 1.63
N SER A 88 14.20 14.06 2.56
CA SER A 88 14.22 12.61 2.82
C SER A 88 13.38 11.78 1.85
N VAL A 89 12.53 12.41 1.03
CA VAL A 89 11.62 11.69 0.12
C VAL A 89 12.42 10.91 -0.91
N GLN A 90 12.13 9.61 -0.99
CA GLN A 90 12.74 8.68 -1.91
C GLN A 90 12.38 9.00 -3.37
N ALA A 91 13.09 8.38 -4.32
CA ALA A 91 12.68 8.44 -5.71
C ALA A 91 11.35 7.69 -5.86
N SER A 92 10.30 8.40 -6.27
CA SER A 92 8.98 7.82 -6.52
C SER A 92 8.97 6.98 -7.81
N ARG A 93 7.87 6.27 -8.03
CA ARG A 93 7.64 5.42 -9.20
C ARG A 93 6.38 5.90 -9.93
N PRO A 94 6.50 6.86 -10.88
CA PRO A 94 5.34 7.45 -11.55
C PRO A 94 4.44 6.40 -12.22
N ASP A 95 5.02 5.36 -12.80
CA ASP A 95 4.28 4.23 -13.39
C ASP A 95 3.41 3.49 -12.38
N ARG A 96 3.92 3.29 -11.15
CA ARG A 96 3.13 2.73 -10.04
C ARG A 96 2.10 3.72 -9.52
N ASP A 97 2.50 4.97 -9.29
CA ASP A 97 1.60 6.02 -8.79
C ASP A 97 0.37 6.13 -9.72
N THR A 98 0.56 6.20 -11.03
CA THR A 98 -0.51 6.27 -12.03
C THR A 98 -1.49 5.08 -11.92
N THR A 99 -0.98 3.84 -11.92
CA THR A 99 -1.85 2.65 -11.86
C THR A 99 -2.58 2.53 -10.53
N GLU A 100 -1.89 2.74 -9.42
CA GLU A 100 -2.45 2.49 -8.10
C GLU A 100 -3.43 3.58 -7.66
N LEU A 101 -3.21 4.84 -8.07
CA LEU A 101 -4.20 5.90 -7.88
C LEU A 101 -5.47 5.63 -8.70
N ALA A 102 -5.33 5.22 -9.96
CA ALA A 102 -6.48 4.86 -10.79
C ALA A 102 -7.28 3.68 -10.19
N LEU A 103 -6.59 2.66 -9.67
CA LEU A 103 -7.23 1.55 -8.95
C LEU A 103 -7.93 2.05 -7.67
N ALA A 104 -7.26 2.85 -6.84
CA ALA A 104 -7.85 3.38 -5.61
C ALA A 104 -9.12 4.22 -5.89
N HIS A 105 -9.10 5.11 -6.89
CA HIS A 105 -10.28 5.86 -7.32
C HIS A 105 -11.41 4.95 -7.79
N ALA A 106 -11.12 4.02 -8.69
CA ALA A 106 -12.14 3.16 -9.29
C ALA A 106 -12.75 2.18 -8.27
N THR A 107 -11.97 1.64 -7.34
CA THR A 107 -12.51 0.76 -6.27
C THR A 107 -13.53 1.47 -5.40
N ALA A 108 -13.32 2.75 -5.07
CA ALA A 108 -14.26 3.54 -4.29
C ALA A 108 -15.59 3.76 -5.03
N ALA A 109 -15.56 3.90 -6.36
CA ALA A 109 -16.76 4.05 -7.18
C ALA A 109 -17.52 2.73 -7.42
N LEU A 110 -16.80 1.60 -7.46
CA LEU A 110 -17.33 0.29 -7.81
C LEU A 110 -17.65 -0.62 -6.62
N ASP A 111 -17.37 -0.18 -5.40
CA ASP A 111 -17.51 -0.97 -4.16
C ASP A 111 -16.72 -2.30 -4.21
N VAL A 112 -15.54 -2.27 -4.84
CA VAL A 112 -14.63 -3.42 -4.91
C VAL A 112 -13.73 -3.43 -3.67
N PRO A 113 -13.59 -4.56 -2.94
CA PRO A 113 -12.71 -4.63 -1.78
C PRO A 113 -11.26 -4.22 -2.09
N LEU A 114 -10.74 -3.27 -1.30
CA LEU A 114 -9.37 -2.77 -1.40
C LEU A 114 -8.62 -2.95 -0.07
N LEU A 115 -7.37 -3.41 -0.14
CA LEU A 115 -6.44 -3.47 0.99
C LEU A 115 -5.12 -2.79 0.62
N GLY A 116 -4.82 -1.67 1.26
CA GLY A 116 -3.52 -0.99 1.13
C GLY A 116 -2.53 -1.42 2.21
N ILE A 117 -1.34 -1.86 1.82
CA ILE A 117 -0.29 -2.28 2.76
C ILE A 117 0.87 -1.29 2.71
N CYS A 118 1.21 -0.67 3.86
CA CYS A 118 2.27 0.34 3.97
C CYS A 118 2.04 1.48 2.95
N ARG A 119 2.87 1.58 1.91
CA ARG A 119 2.66 2.50 0.77
C ARG A 119 1.25 2.40 0.18
N GLY A 120 0.66 1.22 0.10
CA GLY A 120 -0.70 1.07 -0.44
C GLY A 120 -1.75 1.86 0.33
N MET A 121 -1.64 1.93 1.66
CA MET A 121 -2.52 2.75 2.51
C MET A 121 -2.29 4.25 2.29
N GLN A 122 -1.04 4.64 2.03
CA GLN A 122 -0.70 6.03 1.69
C GLN A 122 -1.27 6.43 0.32
N VAL A 123 -1.19 5.55 -0.68
CA VAL A 123 -1.84 5.74 -1.99
C VAL A 123 -3.35 5.92 -1.82
N MET A 124 -4.00 5.12 -0.98
CA MET A 124 -5.43 5.28 -0.68
C MET A 124 -5.75 6.65 -0.10
N ALA A 125 -4.93 7.16 0.82
CA ALA A 125 -5.12 8.50 1.38
C ALA A 125 -4.94 9.59 0.32
N VAL A 126 -3.87 9.54 -0.48
CA VAL A 126 -3.60 10.50 -1.56
C VAL A 126 -4.72 10.49 -2.62
N ALA A 127 -5.18 9.31 -3.01
CA ALA A 127 -6.32 9.12 -3.92
C ALA A 127 -7.61 9.79 -3.42
N ALA A 128 -7.82 9.87 -2.11
CA ALA A 128 -8.98 10.56 -1.55
C ALA A 128 -8.76 12.09 -1.39
N GLY A 129 -7.59 12.62 -1.76
CA GLY A 129 -7.20 14.01 -1.54
C GLY A 129 -6.56 14.27 -0.18
N GLY A 130 -6.01 13.22 0.45
CA GLY A 130 -5.26 13.29 1.69
C GLY A 130 -3.80 13.73 1.51
N VAL A 131 -3.14 13.98 2.63
CA VAL A 131 -1.76 14.45 2.74
C VAL A 131 -0.95 13.42 3.53
N LEU A 132 0.31 13.22 3.16
CA LEU A 132 1.25 12.37 3.89
C LEU A 132 2.27 13.20 4.66
N GLU A 133 2.68 12.71 5.82
CA GLU A 133 3.90 13.17 6.48
C GLU A 133 5.09 12.65 5.68
N GLN A 134 5.86 13.56 5.07
CA GLN A 134 6.98 13.19 4.20
C GLN A 134 8.18 12.60 4.96
N HIS A 135 8.29 12.87 6.25
CA HIS A 135 9.30 12.30 7.13
C HIS A 135 8.78 12.21 8.58
N LEU A 136 8.30 11.04 8.95
CA LEU A 136 7.74 10.73 10.26
C LEU A 136 8.71 11.03 11.42
N PRO A 137 10.03 10.74 11.34
CA PRO A 137 10.97 11.07 12.41
C PRO A 137 10.97 12.53 12.85
N ASP A 138 10.67 13.48 11.96
CA ASP A 138 10.59 14.91 12.31
C ASP A 138 9.41 15.21 13.26
N ARG A 139 8.34 14.42 13.20
CA ARG A 139 7.18 14.56 14.09
C ARG A 139 7.35 13.79 15.39
N VAL A 140 7.79 12.53 15.31
CA VAL A 140 7.80 11.61 16.47
C VAL A 140 9.12 11.62 17.24
N GLY A 141 10.20 12.15 16.65
CA GLY A 141 11.50 12.29 17.29
C GLY A 141 12.30 10.98 17.40
N HIS A 142 11.94 9.94 16.64
CA HIS A 142 12.61 8.65 16.64
C HIS A 142 12.44 7.86 15.33
N ASP A 143 13.30 6.88 15.10
CA ASP A 143 13.29 6.02 13.90
C ASP A 143 12.58 4.66 14.12
N LEU A 144 11.79 4.49 15.18
CA LEU A 144 11.17 3.19 15.52
C LEU A 144 10.37 2.55 14.37
N HIS A 145 9.80 3.36 13.48
CA HIS A 145 9.02 2.89 12.33
C HIS A 145 9.87 2.37 11.17
N SER A 146 11.15 2.73 11.12
CA SER A 146 12.12 2.31 10.10
C SER A 146 13.56 2.48 10.63
N PRO A 147 14.01 1.63 11.58
CA PRO A 147 15.21 1.88 12.37
C PRO A 147 16.52 1.81 11.58
N ALA A 148 16.54 1.01 10.50
CA ALA A 148 17.69 0.91 9.60
C ALA A 148 17.25 0.37 8.23
N PRO A 149 18.04 0.59 7.16
CA PRO A 149 17.74 0.04 5.84
C PRO A 149 17.48 -1.47 5.89
N ALA A 150 16.39 -1.89 5.24
CA ALA A 150 15.89 -3.27 5.19
C ALA A 150 15.69 -3.93 6.56
N THR A 151 15.57 -3.15 7.64
CA THR A 151 15.36 -3.65 9.00
C THR A 151 14.00 -3.20 9.49
N TYR A 152 13.12 -4.16 9.76
CA TYR A 152 11.81 -3.88 10.34
C TYR A 152 11.97 -3.50 11.81
N GLY A 153 11.41 -2.35 12.18
CA GLY A 153 11.09 -2.03 13.57
C GLY A 153 9.88 -2.83 14.05
N SER A 154 9.53 -2.63 15.32
CA SER A 154 8.37 -3.26 15.94
C SER A 154 7.80 -2.33 17.00
N HIS A 155 6.49 -2.12 16.95
CA HIS A 155 5.77 -1.28 17.91
C HIS A 155 4.36 -1.81 18.12
N HIS A 156 3.72 -1.37 19.20
CA HIS A 156 2.33 -1.70 19.48
C HIS A 156 1.39 -0.74 18.76
N VAL A 157 0.28 -1.27 18.22
CA VAL A 157 -0.85 -0.49 17.73
C VAL A 157 -2.10 -0.82 18.54
N ARG A 158 -2.88 0.18 18.91
CA ARG A 158 -4.21 0.03 19.51
C ARG A 158 -5.26 0.16 18.43
N THR A 159 -6.15 -0.81 18.32
CA THR A 159 -7.26 -0.72 17.35
C THR A 159 -8.32 0.24 17.86
N VAL A 160 -9.06 0.84 16.93
CA VAL A 160 -10.24 1.64 17.26
C VAL A 160 -11.44 0.69 17.42
N PRO A 161 -12.13 0.68 18.58
CA PRO A 161 -13.27 -0.21 18.82
C PRO A 161 -14.38 -0.04 17.77
N GLY A 162 -14.95 -1.16 17.33
CA GLY A 162 -16.05 -1.16 16.35
C GLY A 162 -15.60 -1.16 14.89
N THR A 163 -14.29 -1.04 14.63
CA THR A 163 -13.75 -1.15 13.27
C THR A 163 -13.60 -2.61 12.83
N LYS A 164 -13.59 -2.87 11.53
CA LYS A 164 -13.34 -4.21 10.97
C LYS A 164 -12.00 -4.78 11.48
N LEU A 165 -10.97 -3.93 11.62
CA LEU A 165 -9.67 -4.33 12.14
C LEU A 165 -9.76 -4.81 13.59
N SER A 166 -10.46 -4.10 14.48
CA SER A 166 -10.66 -4.52 15.87
C SER A 166 -11.35 -5.89 15.99
N GLY A 167 -12.25 -6.22 15.05
CA GLY A 167 -12.87 -7.54 14.99
C GLY A 167 -11.95 -8.66 14.49
N ILE A 168 -10.87 -8.33 13.77
CA ILE A 168 -9.91 -9.30 13.23
C ILE A 168 -8.79 -9.58 14.23
N ILE A 169 -8.21 -8.54 14.83
CA ILE A 169 -7.00 -8.66 15.67
C ILE A 169 -7.21 -8.33 17.15
N GLY A 170 -8.43 -7.95 17.56
CA GLY A 170 -8.74 -7.51 18.93
C GLY A 170 -8.31 -6.07 19.21
N ASP A 171 -8.07 -5.75 20.48
CA ASP A 171 -7.81 -4.37 20.97
C ASP A 171 -6.45 -3.79 20.53
N GLY A 172 -5.55 -4.62 20.02
CA GLY A 172 -4.23 -4.21 19.57
C GLY A 172 -3.31 -5.38 19.27
N ALA A 173 -2.17 -5.06 18.69
CA ALA A 173 -1.13 -6.03 18.37
C ALA A 173 0.24 -5.36 18.33
N VAL A 174 1.29 -6.16 18.49
CA VAL A 174 2.65 -5.76 18.14
C VAL A 174 2.83 -6.04 16.65
N VAL A 175 3.17 -5.01 15.87
CA VAL A 175 3.25 -5.07 14.41
C VAL A 175 4.67 -4.76 13.92
N PRO A 176 5.15 -5.43 12.86
CA PRO A 176 6.38 -5.05 12.19
C PRO A 176 6.18 -3.74 11.42
N SER A 177 7.19 -2.87 11.45
CA SER A 177 7.14 -1.57 10.78
C SER A 177 8.36 -1.32 9.94
N TYR A 178 8.16 -0.84 8.71
CA TYR A 178 9.24 -0.39 7.84
C TYR A 178 8.71 0.72 6.91
N HIS A 179 8.48 1.89 7.49
CA HIS A 179 8.06 3.10 6.80
C HIS A 179 8.64 4.34 7.48
N HIS A 180 8.94 5.36 6.68
CA HIS A 180 9.40 6.67 7.17
C HIS A 180 8.41 7.80 6.83
N GLN A 181 7.29 7.46 6.18
CA GLN A 181 6.17 8.35 5.90
C GLN A 181 4.91 7.82 6.58
N SER A 182 3.96 8.69 6.87
CA SER A 182 2.67 8.31 7.48
C SER A 182 1.52 9.07 6.82
N VAL A 183 0.28 8.66 7.08
CA VAL A 183 -0.92 9.38 6.64
C VAL A 183 -1.21 10.51 7.62
N LEU A 184 -1.20 11.76 7.13
CA LEU A 184 -1.55 12.95 7.93
C LEU A 184 -3.05 13.25 7.84
N THR A 185 -3.60 13.24 6.63
CA THR A 185 -5.03 13.44 6.38
C THR A 185 -5.58 12.33 5.48
N HIS A 186 -6.83 11.95 5.74
CA HIS A 186 -7.45 10.73 5.21
C HIS A 186 -8.94 10.97 4.95
N PRO A 187 -9.29 11.95 4.10
CA PRO A 187 -10.68 12.26 3.79
C PRO A 187 -11.44 11.03 3.29
N GLY A 188 -12.67 10.84 3.76
CA GLY A 188 -13.50 9.68 3.37
C GLY A 188 -13.11 8.36 4.03
N TYR A 189 -12.05 8.32 4.85
CA TYR A 189 -11.66 7.14 5.62
C TYR A 189 -11.79 7.38 7.12
N GLU A 190 -11.98 6.30 7.87
CA GLU A 190 -11.97 6.30 9.33
C GLU A 190 -10.70 5.60 9.84
N PRO A 191 -10.03 6.15 10.87
CA PRO A 191 -8.85 5.54 11.44
C PRO A 191 -9.20 4.22 12.14
N SER A 192 -8.40 3.19 11.90
CA SER A 192 -8.68 1.83 12.40
C SER A 192 -7.72 1.32 13.47
N ALA A 193 -6.51 1.89 13.56
CA ALA A 193 -5.58 1.66 14.65
C ALA A 193 -4.62 2.84 14.76
N TRP A 194 -3.96 2.98 15.91
CA TRP A 194 -2.95 4.01 16.15
C TRP A 194 -1.76 3.41 16.89
N ALA A 195 -0.55 3.81 16.51
CA ALA A 195 0.65 3.55 17.30
C ALA A 195 0.67 4.40 18.58
N ASP A 196 1.53 4.03 19.53
CA ASP A 196 1.66 4.73 20.82
C ASP A 196 2.10 6.20 20.70
N ASP A 197 2.75 6.56 19.60
CA ASP A 197 3.22 7.92 19.28
C ASP A 197 2.19 8.75 18.47
N GLY A 198 0.97 8.24 18.33
CA GLY A 198 -0.12 8.88 17.60
C GLY A 198 -0.01 8.78 16.08
N THR A 199 0.87 7.93 15.55
CA THR A 199 0.90 7.61 14.11
C THR A 199 -0.29 6.72 13.73
N LEU A 200 -1.00 7.11 12.67
CA LEU A 200 -2.07 6.31 12.04
C LEU A 200 -1.50 5.12 11.25
#